data_AF-A0A7J6T8N0-F1
#
_entry.id   AF-A0A7J6T8N0-F1
#
_cell.length_a   1.000
_cell.length_b   1.000
_cell.length_c   1.000
_cell.angle_alpha   90.00
_cell.angle_beta   90.00
_cell.angle_gamma   90.00
#
_symmetry.space_group_name_H-M   'P 1'
#
loop_
_entity.id
_entity.type
_entity.pdbx_description
1 polymer ?
#
loop_
_entity_poly.entity_id
_entity_poly.type
_entity_poly.pdbx_seq_one_letter_code
_entity_poly.pdbx_strand_id
1 'polypeptide(L)'
;HDVRKVQEAANRKPLYDRLGGERTVTMVVEEVYGRALTDDRLRSFFEKNKAKVQSIKKKMAQYICGAIGGPSAYDVADMKPAHYSMNITSFHFDAVIEILREVMHQMDIPSGDAAQVSRALQGARENVCTGYIVRTEIAKRSLAKGSDQMFRRLGESEGLARIFDMVYSMAVNDQRIKHFFEKDADRIKQGQLVFTINQLGGPKTYEGRDLLDIHRGLGVTDYHFDCFIGIFGRALQGAGIEDGTIDEALIALEPLRRSVLGRTEEDEFRALAFKQGQSMIDRMGGDMSLETFVDFLYQSAVGDDRIRYYLDKGPAKLKQIQKKVYQYLSGAFGGP
;
A
#
# COMPACT_ATOMS: atom_id res chain seq x y z
N HIS A 1 -29.46 31.60 -16.67
CA HIS A 1 -30.38 30.44 -16.52
C HIS A 1 -30.04 29.28 -17.46
N ASP A 2 -29.33 29.53 -18.56
CA ASP A 2 -29.06 28.54 -19.62
C ASP A 2 -27.86 27.63 -19.33
N VAL A 3 -26.74 28.18 -18.85
CA VAL A 3 -25.52 27.41 -18.51
C VAL A 3 -25.79 26.34 -17.45
N ARG A 4 -26.60 26.63 -16.43
CA ARG A 4 -26.98 25.65 -15.39
C ARG A 4 -27.81 24.49 -15.95
N LYS A 5 -28.74 24.75 -16.88
CA LYS A 5 -29.56 23.72 -17.53
C LYS A 5 -28.74 22.85 -18.50
N VAL A 6 -27.78 23.44 -19.20
CA VAL A 6 -26.83 22.71 -20.06
C VAL A 6 -25.88 21.84 -19.21
N GLN A 7 -25.39 22.36 -18.07
CA GLN A 7 -24.58 21.59 -17.13
C GLN A 7 -25.38 20.44 -16.47
N GLU A 8 -26.65 20.68 -16.12
CA GLU A 8 -27.57 19.66 -15.57
C GLU A 8 -27.92 18.57 -16.59
N ALA A 9 -28.09 18.92 -17.88
CA ALA A 9 -28.32 17.95 -18.95
C ALA A 9 -27.05 17.13 -19.28
N ALA A 10 -25.86 17.74 -19.21
CA ALA A 10 -24.58 17.04 -19.34
C ALA A 10 -24.31 16.04 -18.20
N ASN A 11 -24.82 16.32 -17.00
CA ASN A 11 -24.74 15.43 -15.83
C ASN A 11 -25.65 14.20 -15.90
N ARG A 12 -26.55 14.09 -16.90
CA ARG A 12 -27.40 12.91 -17.11
C ARG A 12 -26.74 11.80 -17.94
N LYS A 13 -25.67 12.13 -18.68
CA LYS A 13 -24.94 11.11 -19.44
C LYS A 13 -24.01 10.32 -18.50
N PRO A 14 -23.81 9.02 -18.74
CA PRO A 14 -22.79 8.24 -18.07
C PRO A 14 -21.44 8.95 -18.10
N LEU A 15 -20.65 8.79 -17.04
CA LEU A 15 -19.30 9.35 -16.97
C LEU A 15 -18.43 8.87 -18.15
N TYR A 16 -18.65 7.64 -18.61
CA TYR A 16 -18.06 7.11 -19.84
C TYR A 16 -18.20 8.06 -21.04
N ASP A 17 -19.41 8.53 -21.35
CA ASP A 17 -19.66 9.41 -22.50
C ASP A 17 -19.03 10.78 -22.31
N ARG A 18 -19.06 11.29 -21.07
CA ARG A 18 -18.48 12.59 -20.71
C ARG A 18 -16.97 12.63 -20.88
N LEU A 19 -16.30 11.51 -20.63
CA LEU A 19 -14.86 11.38 -20.83
C LEU A 19 -14.47 11.15 -22.31
N GLY A 20 -15.43 10.97 -23.23
CA GLY A 20 -15.14 10.63 -24.62
C GLY A 20 -14.96 9.13 -24.87
N GLY A 21 -15.47 8.29 -23.97
CA GLY A 21 -15.55 6.84 -24.12
C GLY A 21 -14.23 6.10 -23.94
N GLU A 22 -14.16 4.89 -24.52
CA GLU A 22 -13.06 3.93 -24.33
C GLU A 22 -11.70 4.47 -24.74
N ARG A 23 -11.65 5.35 -25.76
CA ARG A 23 -10.39 5.96 -26.23
C ARG A 23 -9.68 6.71 -25.11
N THR A 24 -10.39 7.58 -24.41
CA THR A 24 -9.81 8.38 -23.32
C THR A 24 -9.40 7.49 -22.15
N VAL A 25 -10.24 6.52 -21.76
CA VAL A 25 -9.92 5.58 -20.68
C VAL A 25 -8.66 4.77 -21.03
N THR A 26 -8.53 4.31 -22.27
CA THR A 26 -7.36 3.56 -22.73
C THR A 26 -6.10 4.42 -22.68
N MET A 27 -6.17 5.69 -23.08
CA MET A 27 -5.04 6.62 -22.98
C MET A 27 -4.62 6.88 -21.53
N VAL A 28 -5.60 7.10 -20.64
CA VAL A 28 -5.34 7.25 -19.20
C VAL A 28 -4.65 6.00 -18.65
N VAL A 29 -5.15 4.82 -18.96
CA VAL A 29 -4.56 3.55 -18.50
C VAL A 29 -3.16 3.34 -19.07
N GLU A 30 -2.92 3.66 -20.34
CA GLU A 30 -1.60 3.54 -20.96
C GLU A 30 -0.56 4.39 -20.21
N GLU A 31 -0.90 5.64 -19.92
CA GLU A 31 -0.02 6.57 -19.19
C GLU A 31 0.15 6.16 -17.71
N VAL A 32 -0.91 5.69 -17.04
CA VAL A 32 -0.83 5.16 -15.67
C VAL A 32 0.17 4.02 -15.59
N TYR A 33 0.10 3.06 -16.51
CA TYR A 33 1.06 1.95 -16.54
C TYR A 33 2.46 2.39 -16.95
N GLY A 34 2.59 3.39 -17.83
CA GLY A 34 3.89 4.00 -18.15
C GLY A 34 4.63 4.47 -16.89
N ARG A 35 3.90 5.12 -15.97
CA ARG A 35 4.44 5.56 -14.67
C ARG A 35 4.59 4.43 -13.66
N ALA A 36 3.62 3.52 -13.56
CA ALA A 36 3.70 2.41 -12.62
C ALA A 36 4.88 1.47 -12.90
N LEU A 37 5.34 1.38 -14.15
CA LEU A 37 6.52 0.60 -14.55
C LEU A 37 7.85 1.23 -14.10
N THR A 38 7.85 2.51 -13.71
CA THR A 38 9.04 3.22 -13.24
C THR A 38 8.92 3.68 -11.78
N ASP A 39 7.72 3.66 -11.19
CA ASP A 39 7.46 3.99 -9.79
C ASP A 39 8.06 2.94 -8.85
N ASP A 40 8.88 3.38 -7.89
CA ASP A 40 9.56 2.49 -6.94
C ASP A 40 8.62 1.64 -6.10
N ARG A 41 7.38 2.08 -5.87
CA ARG A 41 6.38 1.37 -5.06
C ARG A 41 5.67 0.26 -5.85
N LEU A 42 5.80 0.27 -7.18
CA LEU A 42 4.96 -0.54 -8.07
C LEU A 42 5.76 -1.39 -9.06
N ARG A 43 6.92 -0.92 -9.51
CA ARG A 43 7.64 -1.53 -10.63
C ARG A 43 7.99 -3.00 -10.38
N SER A 44 8.26 -3.38 -9.13
CA SER A 44 8.55 -4.76 -8.69
C SER A 44 7.48 -5.79 -9.12
N PHE A 45 6.20 -5.40 -9.17
CA PHE A 45 5.08 -6.28 -9.54
C PHE A 45 5.03 -6.63 -11.03
N PHE A 46 5.63 -5.80 -11.89
CA PHE A 46 5.49 -5.91 -13.35
C PHE A 46 6.72 -6.51 -14.05
N GLU A 47 7.86 -6.57 -13.38
CA GLU A 47 9.14 -6.98 -13.99
C GLU A 47 9.15 -8.40 -14.56
N LYS A 48 8.48 -9.33 -13.88
CA LYS A 48 8.47 -10.75 -14.26
C LYS A 48 7.50 -11.07 -15.41
N ASN A 49 6.67 -10.11 -15.83
CA ASN A 49 5.57 -10.37 -16.77
C ASN A 49 5.40 -9.25 -17.81
N LYS A 50 6.51 -8.73 -18.35
CA LYS A 50 6.50 -7.68 -19.39
C LYS A 50 5.59 -8.02 -20.58
N ALA A 51 5.59 -9.29 -21.01
CA ALA A 51 4.73 -9.77 -22.09
C ALA A 51 3.22 -9.71 -21.76
N LYS A 52 2.84 -9.73 -20.48
CA LYS A 52 1.45 -9.65 -20.03
C LYS A 52 0.97 -8.23 -19.75
N VAL A 53 1.87 -7.24 -19.64
CA VAL A 53 1.50 -5.85 -19.28
C VAL A 53 0.41 -5.31 -20.20
N GLN A 54 0.47 -5.59 -21.51
CA GLN A 54 -0.57 -5.16 -22.46
C GLN A 54 -1.94 -5.80 -22.18
N SER A 55 -1.96 -7.08 -21.78
CA SER A 55 -3.21 -7.74 -21.37
C SER A 55 -3.77 -7.14 -20.07
N ILE A 56 -2.90 -6.81 -19.11
CA ILE A 56 -3.30 -6.19 -17.84
C ILE A 56 -3.87 -4.78 -18.08
N LYS A 57 -3.21 -3.97 -18.92
CA LYS A 57 -3.71 -2.65 -19.35
C LYS A 57 -5.11 -2.75 -19.95
N LYS A 58 -5.34 -3.70 -20.87
CA LYS A 58 -6.66 -3.93 -21.47
C LYS A 58 -7.71 -4.27 -20.40
N LYS A 59 -7.39 -5.17 -19.48
CA LYS A 59 -8.28 -5.55 -18.36
C LYS A 59 -8.61 -4.37 -17.45
N MET A 60 -7.63 -3.53 -17.13
CA MET A 60 -7.83 -2.30 -16.36
C MET A 60 -8.76 -1.31 -17.08
N ALA A 61 -8.54 -1.08 -18.38
CA ALA A 61 -9.41 -0.21 -19.17
C ALA A 61 -10.84 -0.75 -19.22
N GLN A 62 -11.00 -2.06 -19.42
CA GLN A 62 -12.31 -2.72 -19.40
C GLN A 62 -13.04 -2.54 -18.07
N TYR A 63 -12.33 -2.73 -16.95
CA TYR A 63 -12.87 -2.52 -15.62
C TYR A 63 -13.32 -1.07 -15.41
N ILE A 64 -12.46 -0.09 -15.71
CA ILE A 64 -12.80 1.33 -15.55
C ILE A 64 -13.99 1.69 -16.44
N CYS A 65 -13.95 1.34 -17.73
CA CYS A 65 -15.04 1.61 -18.67
C CYS A 65 -16.39 1.09 -18.17
N GLY A 66 -16.46 -0.16 -17.70
CA GLY A 66 -17.70 -0.72 -17.14
C GLY A 66 -18.12 -0.01 -15.86
N ALA A 67 -17.18 0.25 -14.95
CA ALA A 67 -17.46 0.89 -13.66
C ALA A 67 -17.96 2.34 -13.77
N ILE A 68 -17.66 3.04 -14.87
CA ILE A 68 -18.13 4.41 -15.13
C ILE A 68 -19.34 4.48 -16.08
N GLY A 69 -20.01 3.35 -16.32
CA GLY A 69 -21.26 3.27 -17.09
C GLY A 69 -21.08 3.08 -18.60
N GLY A 70 -19.90 2.65 -19.04
CA GLY A 70 -19.64 2.26 -20.43
C GLY A 70 -20.08 0.83 -20.74
N PRO A 71 -20.03 0.41 -22.02
CA PRO A 71 -20.54 -0.89 -22.47
C PRO A 71 -19.62 -2.08 -22.14
N SER A 72 -18.48 -1.82 -21.50
CA SER A 72 -17.46 -2.84 -21.24
C SER A 72 -17.89 -3.79 -20.12
N ALA A 73 -17.84 -5.08 -20.40
CA ALA A 73 -18.00 -6.12 -19.39
C ALA A 73 -16.62 -6.50 -18.83
N TYR A 74 -16.46 -6.32 -17.51
CA TYR A 74 -15.35 -6.88 -16.74
C TYR A 74 -15.92 -7.79 -15.67
N ASP A 75 -15.45 -9.03 -15.61
CA ASP A 75 -15.84 -9.95 -14.55
C ASP A 75 -15.07 -9.61 -13.27
N VAL A 76 -15.76 -9.01 -12.30
CA VAL A 76 -15.16 -8.66 -11.01
C VAL A 76 -14.69 -9.91 -10.24
N ALA A 77 -15.25 -11.09 -10.53
CA ALA A 77 -14.83 -12.35 -9.93
C ALA A 77 -13.37 -12.70 -10.27
N ASP A 78 -12.84 -12.24 -11.41
CA ASP A 78 -11.45 -12.45 -11.81
C ASP A 78 -10.45 -11.62 -10.99
N MET A 79 -10.91 -10.53 -10.35
CA MET A 79 -10.03 -9.55 -9.70
C MET A 79 -9.30 -10.15 -8.51
N LYS A 80 -10.04 -10.80 -7.59
CA LYS A 80 -9.46 -11.34 -6.36
C LYS A 80 -8.46 -12.48 -6.64
N PRO A 81 -8.79 -13.53 -7.42
CA PRO A 81 -7.84 -14.59 -7.74
C PRO A 81 -6.57 -14.08 -8.43
N ALA A 82 -6.69 -13.10 -9.33
CA ALA A 82 -5.55 -12.54 -10.04
C ALA A 82 -4.53 -11.85 -9.11
N HIS A 83 -5.00 -11.22 -8.02
CA HIS A 83 -4.14 -10.45 -7.11
C HIS A 83 -3.84 -11.18 -5.79
N TYR A 84 -4.55 -12.27 -5.50
CA TYR A 84 -4.53 -12.91 -4.17
C TYR A 84 -3.11 -13.23 -3.72
N SER A 85 -2.22 -13.76 -4.56
CA SER A 85 -0.86 -14.15 -4.16
C SER A 85 0.20 -13.05 -4.31
N MET A 86 -0.20 -11.82 -4.66
CA MET A 86 0.74 -10.75 -5.00
C MET A 86 1.19 -9.87 -3.81
N ASN A 87 0.69 -10.09 -2.59
CA ASN A 87 1.00 -9.27 -1.41
C ASN A 87 0.84 -7.74 -1.66
N ILE A 88 -0.16 -7.36 -2.45
CA ILE A 88 -0.48 -5.95 -2.70
C ILE A 88 -1.11 -5.36 -1.44
N THR A 89 -0.50 -4.30 -0.90
CA THR A 89 -0.93 -3.60 0.30
C THR A 89 -1.77 -2.37 -0.06
N SER A 90 -2.39 -1.73 0.93
CA SER A 90 -3.04 -0.43 0.73
C SER A 90 -2.06 0.61 0.19
N PHE A 91 -0.81 0.59 0.64
CA PHE A 91 0.24 1.49 0.17
C PHE A 91 0.50 1.35 -1.33
N HIS A 92 0.60 0.12 -1.84
CA HIS A 92 0.73 -0.14 -3.27
C HIS A 92 -0.51 0.31 -4.04
N PHE A 93 -1.72 0.04 -3.52
CA PHE A 93 -2.95 0.47 -4.17
C PHE A 93 -3.09 2.01 -4.21
N ASP A 94 -2.71 2.69 -3.13
CA ASP A 94 -2.71 4.15 -3.03
C ASP A 94 -1.78 4.78 -4.08
N ALA A 95 -0.60 4.19 -4.32
CA ALA A 95 0.30 4.60 -5.38
C ALA A 95 -0.37 4.59 -6.77
N VAL A 96 -1.16 3.56 -7.08
CA VAL A 96 -1.91 3.49 -8.35
C VAL A 96 -2.96 4.61 -8.43
N ILE A 97 -3.67 4.90 -7.33
CA ILE A 97 -4.68 5.97 -7.27
C ILE A 97 -4.04 7.34 -7.41
N GLU A 98 -2.87 7.57 -6.81
CA GLU A 98 -2.10 8.80 -6.94
C GLU A 98 -1.66 9.02 -8.38
N ILE A 99 -1.03 8.02 -9.00
CA ILE A 99 -0.62 8.06 -10.41
C ILE A 99 -1.84 8.35 -11.30
N LEU A 100 -2.96 7.65 -11.09
CA LEU A 100 -4.20 7.87 -11.84
C LEU A 100 -4.66 9.34 -11.76
N ARG A 101 -4.67 9.93 -10.56
CA ARG A 101 -5.07 11.33 -10.37
C ARG A 101 -4.14 12.30 -11.08
N GLU A 102 -2.83 12.07 -11.01
CA GLU A 102 -1.84 12.90 -11.70
C GLU A 102 -1.97 12.82 -13.22
N VAL A 103 -2.19 11.62 -13.76
CA VAL A 103 -2.42 11.41 -15.19
C VAL A 103 -3.68 12.13 -15.65
N MET A 104 -4.80 11.95 -14.95
CA MET A 104 -6.06 12.62 -15.30
C MET A 104 -5.94 14.15 -15.22
N HIS A 105 -5.20 14.66 -14.23
CA HIS A 105 -4.91 16.10 -14.13
C HIS A 105 -4.10 16.60 -15.32
N GLN A 106 -3.05 15.89 -15.74
CA GLN A 106 -2.24 16.28 -16.89
C GLN A 106 -2.96 16.15 -18.24
N MET A 107 -4.00 15.34 -18.30
CA MET A 107 -4.88 15.20 -19.46
C MET A 107 -6.06 16.19 -19.43
N ASP A 108 -6.04 17.18 -18.53
CA ASP A 108 -7.08 18.19 -18.35
C ASP A 108 -8.49 17.60 -18.13
N ILE A 109 -8.57 16.42 -17.52
CA ILE A 109 -9.86 15.81 -17.15
C ILE A 109 -10.46 16.61 -15.98
N PRO A 110 -11.72 17.09 -16.08
CA PRO A 110 -12.35 17.87 -15.03
C PRO A 110 -12.29 17.17 -13.67
N SER A 111 -11.96 17.91 -12.61
CA SER A 111 -11.73 17.36 -11.26
C SER A 111 -12.91 16.53 -10.72
N GLY A 112 -14.15 16.93 -11.02
CA GLY A 112 -15.35 16.19 -10.65
C GLY A 112 -15.46 14.83 -11.36
N ASP A 113 -14.95 14.72 -12.58
CA ASP A 113 -14.94 13.49 -13.37
C ASP A 113 -13.77 12.60 -12.96
N ALA A 114 -12.58 13.18 -12.78
CA ALA A 114 -11.42 12.53 -12.20
C ALA A 114 -11.72 11.90 -10.81
N ALA A 115 -12.48 12.60 -9.97
CA ALA A 115 -12.90 12.09 -8.66
C ALA A 115 -13.84 10.88 -8.77
N GLN A 116 -14.75 10.88 -9.75
CA GLN A 116 -15.64 9.74 -9.98
C GLN A 116 -14.90 8.53 -10.55
N VAL A 117 -13.96 8.72 -11.48
CA VAL A 117 -13.08 7.64 -11.96
C VAL A 117 -12.24 7.06 -10.81
N SER A 118 -11.66 7.92 -9.98
CA SER A 118 -10.91 7.49 -8.79
C SER A 118 -11.78 6.67 -7.84
N ARG A 119 -13.04 7.06 -7.63
CA ARG A 119 -14.00 6.32 -6.79
C ARG A 119 -14.36 4.97 -7.40
N ALA A 120 -14.56 4.92 -8.73
CA ALA A 120 -14.80 3.67 -9.43
C ALA A 120 -13.63 2.69 -9.22
N LEU A 121 -12.39 3.16 -9.39
CA LEU A 121 -11.22 2.33 -9.15
C LEU A 121 -11.05 1.94 -7.67
N GLN A 122 -11.36 2.84 -6.73
CA GLN A 122 -11.32 2.56 -5.30
C GLN A 122 -12.18 1.35 -4.91
N GLY A 123 -13.27 1.08 -5.64
CA GLY A 123 -14.11 -0.11 -5.46
C GLY A 123 -13.36 -1.44 -5.69
N ALA A 124 -12.24 -1.44 -6.41
CA ALA A 124 -11.40 -2.61 -6.61
C ALA A 124 -10.50 -2.93 -5.40
N ARG A 125 -10.33 -2.00 -4.45
CA ARG A 125 -9.33 -2.11 -3.38
C ARG A 125 -9.47 -3.39 -2.58
N GLU A 126 -10.68 -3.73 -2.17
CA GLU A 126 -10.93 -4.93 -1.39
C GLU A 126 -10.43 -6.16 -2.16
N ASN A 127 -10.88 -6.36 -3.39
CA ASN A 127 -10.48 -7.50 -4.22
C ASN A 127 -8.97 -7.57 -4.47
N VAL A 128 -8.32 -6.43 -4.71
CA VAL A 128 -6.88 -6.36 -4.99
C VAL A 128 -6.04 -6.61 -3.73
N CYS A 129 -6.43 -6.04 -2.59
CA CYS A 129 -5.67 -6.13 -1.34
C CYS A 129 -6.07 -7.33 -0.47
N THR A 130 -7.14 -8.07 -0.82
CA THR A 130 -7.69 -9.16 0.02
C THR A 130 -6.62 -10.17 0.40
N GLY A 131 -5.75 -10.55 -0.53
CA GLY A 131 -4.69 -11.53 -0.25
C GLY A 131 -3.79 -11.11 0.90
N TYR A 132 -3.31 -9.87 0.89
CA TYR A 132 -2.52 -9.32 1.98
C TYR A 132 -3.32 -9.21 3.29
N ILE A 133 -4.57 -8.72 3.23
CA ILE A 133 -5.42 -8.55 4.42
C ILE A 133 -5.66 -9.90 5.12
N VAL A 134 -6.10 -10.92 4.37
CA VAL A 134 -6.43 -12.25 4.91
C VAL A 134 -5.20 -12.89 5.52
N ARG A 135 -4.07 -12.90 4.79
CA ARG A 135 -2.84 -13.49 5.31
C ARG A 135 -2.30 -12.74 6.51
N THR A 136 -2.45 -11.41 6.56
CA THR A 136 -2.03 -10.61 7.72
C THR A 136 -2.82 -10.99 8.96
N GLU A 137 -4.13 -11.20 8.82
CA GLU A 137 -4.99 -11.62 9.92
C GLU A 137 -4.64 -13.04 10.40
N ILE A 138 -4.34 -13.96 9.47
CA ILE A 138 -3.86 -15.31 9.80
C ILE A 138 -2.53 -15.25 10.55
N ALA A 139 -1.58 -14.46 10.04
CA ALA A 139 -0.27 -14.30 10.65
C ALA A 139 -0.36 -13.70 12.05
N LYS A 140 -1.19 -12.66 12.26
CA LYS A 140 -1.43 -12.07 13.59
C LYS A 140 -1.97 -13.11 14.57
N ARG A 141 -2.94 -13.93 14.15
CA ARG A 141 -3.50 -15.00 14.99
C ARG A 141 -2.51 -16.11 15.30
N SER A 142 -1.62 -16.43 14.35
CA SER A 142 -0.54 -17.41 14.55
C SER A 142 0.51 -16.87 15.52
N LEU A 143 1.00 -15.66 15.30
CA LEU A 143 1.97 -14.98 16.18
C LEU A 143 1.45 -14.78 17.61
N ALA A 144 0.15 -14.53 17.78
CA ALA A 144 -0.48 -14.46 19.09
C ALA A 144 -0.41 -15.79 19.88
N LYS A 145 -0.14 -16.92 19.22
CA LYS A 145 0.05 -18.24 19.85
C LYS A 145 1.52 -18.54 20.21
N GLY A 146 2.44 -17.59 19.98
CA GLY A 146 3.87 -17.70 20.32
C GLY A 146 4.78 -17.56 19.10
N SER A 147 5.81 -16.72 19.19
CA SER A 147 6.80 -16.48 18.12
C SER A 147 7.71 -17.68 17.86
N ASP A 148 7.94 -18.52 18.87
CA ASP A 148 8.77 -19.73 18.83
C ASP A 148 8.23 -20.80 17.87
N GLN A 149 6.93 -20.78 17.56
CA GLN A 149 6.34 -21.71 16.60
C GLN A 149 6.84 -21.45 15.17
N MET A 150 7.00 -20.18 14.79
CA MET A 150 7.55 -19.84 13.47
C MET A 150 9.03 -20.23 13.41
N PHE A 151 9.80 -19.99 14.48
CA PHE A 151 11.19 -20.42 14.58
C PHE A 151 11.33 -21.93 14.33
N ARG A 152 10.49 -22.76 14.98
CA ARG A 152 10.47 -24.21 14.76
C ARG A 152 10.05 -24.62 13.36
N ARG A 153 9.01 -23.99 12.80
CA ARG A 153 8.52 -24.26 11.44
C ARG A 153 9.52 -23.89 10.35
N LEU A 154 10.42 -22.93 10.62
CA LEU A 154 11.51 -22.55 9.73
C LEU A 154 12.79 -23.39 9.96
N GLY A 155 12.72 -24.45 10.77
CA GLY A 155 13.82 -25.37 11.02
C GLY A 155 14.85 -24.85 12.03
N GLU A 156 14.44 -23.94 12.92
CA GLU A 156 15.27 -23.39 14.00
C GLU A 156 16.55 -22.72 13.46
N SER A 157 17.66 -22.77 14.20
CA SER A 157 18.90 -22.08 13.82
C SER A 157 19.51 -22.64 12.53
N GLU A 158 19.51 -23.97 12.37
CA GLU A 158 20.08 -24.66 11.21
C GLU A 158 19.23 -24.45 9.95
N GLY A 159 17.91 -24.50 10.07
CA GLY A 159 16.98 -24.22 8.99
C GLY A 159 17.07 -22.78 8.52
N LEU A 160 17.08 -21.83 9.45
CA LEU A 160 17.29 -20.42 9.12
C LEU A 160 18.65 -20.19 8.47
N ALA A 161 19.74 -20.81 8.94
CA ALA A 161 21.04 -20.68 8.31
C ALA A 161 21.01 -21.10 6.82
N ARG A 162 20.40 -22.27 6.52
CA ARG A 162 20.22 -22.73 5.12
C ARG A 162 19.35 -21.79 4.30
N ILE A 163 18.25 -21.29 4.85
CA ILE A 163 17.38 -20.31 4.18
C ILE A 163 18.18 -19.05 3.85
N PHE A 164 18.99 -18.55 4.79
CA PHE A 164 19.79 -17.35 4.60
C PHE A 164 20.92 -17.54 3.56
N ASP A 165 21.50 -18.73 3.47
CA ASP A 165 22.42 -19.05 2.37
C ASP A 165 21.71 -18.97 1.01
N MET A 166 20.49 -19.48 0.90
CA MET A 166 19.67 -19.36 -0.31
C MET A 166 19.27 -17.91 -0.61
N VAL A 167 18.88 -17.12 0.40
CA VAL A 167 18.56 -15.70 0.25
C VAL A 167 19.76 -14.94 -0.32
N TYR A 168 20.94 -15.11 0.28
CA TYR A 168 22.11 -14.32 -0.08
C TYR A 168 22.72 -14.76 -1.42
N SER A 169 22.73 -16.07 -1.71
CA SER A 169 23.12 -16.57 -3.03
C SER A 169 22.27 -15.97 -4.17
N MET A 170 20.98 -15.73 -3.93
CA MET A 170 20.13 -15.01 -4.90
C MET A 170 20.38 -13.50 -4.87
N ALA A 171 20.49 -12.88 -3.69
CA ALA A 171 20.61 -11.44 -3.54
C ALA A 171 21.90 -10.87 -4.17
N VAL A 172 23.04 -11.56 -4.02
CA VAL A 172 24.32 -11.12 -4.62
C VAL A 172 24.33 -11.25 -6.15
N ASN A 173 23.41 -12.03 -6.73
CA ASN A 173 23.28 -12.22 -8.17
C ASN A 173 22.12 -11.40 -8.79
N ASP A 174 21.28 -10.77 -7.96
CA ASP A 174 20.14 -10.00 -8.42
C ASP A 174 20.58 -8.58 -8.82
N GLN A 175 20.58 -8.27 -10.12
CA GLN A 175 21.04 -6.99 -10.66
C GLN A 175 20.37 -5.76 -10.02
N ARG A 176 19.18 -5.94 -9.45
CA ARG A 176 18.36 -4.87 -8.86
C ARG A 176 18.85 -4.48 -7.48
N ILE A 177 19.45 -5.40 -6.72
CA ILE A 177 19.85 -5.17 -5.32
C ILE A 177 21.29 -5.61 -4.99
N LYS A 178 22.00 -6.28 -5.90
CA LYS A 178 23.34 -6.83 -5.64
C LYS A 178 24.34 -5.79 -5.12
N HIS A 179 24.21 -4.54 -5.56
CA HIS A 179 25.09 -3.44 -5.21
C HIS A 179 25.07 -3.11 -3.70
N PHE A 180 23.99 -3.45 -2.97
CA PHE A 180 23.94 -3.33 -1.52
C PHE A 180 24.82 -4.35 -0.78
N PHE A 181 25.23 -5.43 -1.44
CA PHE A 181 25.88 -6.58 -0.81
C PHE A 181 27.32 -6.82 -1.27
N GLU A 182 27.83 -6.05 -2.25
CA GLU A 182 29.11 -6.32 -2.93
C GLU A 182 30.33 -6.39 -2.01
N LYS A 183 30.32 -5.64 -0.90
CA LYS A 183 31.49 -5.52 -0.01
C LYS A 183 31.51 -6.54 1.13
N ASP A 184 30.35 -6.84 1.69
CA ASP A 184 30.24 -7.48 3.01
C ASP A 184 29.08 -8.49 3.10
N ALA A 185 28.69 -9.12 1.98
CA ALA A 185 27.54 -10.03 1.92
C ALA A 185 27.50 -11.06 3.06
N ASP A 186 28.63 -11.72 3.36
CA ASP A 186 28.69 -12.72 4.45
C ASP A 186 28.48 -12.10 5.82
N ARG A 187 29.05 -10.93 6.09
CA ARG A 187 28.86 -10.23 7.37
C ARG A 187 27.40 -9.78 7.53
N ILE A 188 26.81 -9.23 6.47
CA ILE A 188 25.40 -8.80 6.46
C ILE A 188 24.49 -10.03 6.67
N LYS A 189 24.77 -11.14 5.97
CA LYS A 189 24.06 -12.43 6.15
C LYS A 189 24.08 -12.90 7.59
N GLN A 190 25.26 -12.93 8.22
CA GLN A 190 25.37 -13.38 9.62
C GLN A 190 24.62 -12.46 10.58
N GLY A 191 24.72 -11.14 10.40
CA GLY A 191 23.98 -10.17 11.21
C GLY A 191 22.47 -10.34 11.08
N GLN A 192 21.97 -10.48 9.85
CA GLN A 192 20.54 -10.64 9.58
C GLN A 192 20.01 -12.01 10.05
N LEU A 193 20.80 -13.09 9.93
CA LEU A 193 20.46 -14.40 10.49
C LEU A 193 20.29 -14.32 12.02
N VAL A 194 21.22 -13.69 12.72
CA VAL A 194 21.13 -13.50 14.18
C VAL A 194 19.92 -12.63 14.55
N PHE A 195 19.70 -11.54 13.82
CA PHE A 195 18.52 -10.68 14.00
C PHE A 195 17.22 -11.48 13.85
N THR A 196 17.08 -12.28 12.79
CA THR A 196 15.88 -13.09 12.55
C THR A 196 15.69 -14.18 13.60
N ILE A 197 16.76 -14.88 14.03
CA ILE A 197 16.66 -15.86 15.12
C ILE A 197 16.14 -15.19 16.40
N ASN A 198 16.69 -14.03 16.78
CA ASN A 198 16.25 -13.27 17.95
C ASN A 198 14.77 -12.84 17.83
N GLN A 199 14.38 -12.29 16.68
CA GLN A 199 13.00 -11.82 16.43
C GLN A 199 11.96 -12.93 16.49
N LEU A 200 12.33 -14.16 16.12
CA LEU A 200 11.44 -15.31 16.18
C LEU A 200 11.49 -16.03 17.55
N GLY A 201 12.15 -15.46 18.56
CA GLY A 201 12.24 -16.04 19.91
C GLY A 201 13.22 -17.21 20.01
N GLY A 202 14.14 -17.34 19.05
CA GLY A 202 15.21 -18.34 19.10
C GLY A 202 16.31 -17.98 20.10
N PRO A 203 17.32 -18.85 20.28
CA PRO A 203 18.25 -18.79 21.40
C PRO A 203 19.35 -17.71 21.27
N LYS A 204 19.37 -16.94 20.16
CA LYS A 204 20.39 -15.93 19.92
C LYS A 204 19.86 -14.55 20.28
N THR A 205 20.72 -13.73 20.89
CA THR A 205 20.45 -12.31 21.13
C THR A 205 21.09 -11.48 20.03
N TYR A 206 20.34 -10.53 19.47
CA TYR A 206 20.87 -9.57 18.51
C TYR A 206 21.41 -8.34 19.24
N GLU A 207 22.71 -8.13 19.19
CA GLU A 207 23.42 -6.99 19.80
C GLU A 207 23.92 -5.98 18.74
N GLY A 208 23.47 -6.12 17.50
CA GLY A 208 23.84 -5.23 16.41
C GLY A 208 23.15 -3.87 16.50
N ARG A 209 23.50 -2.98 15.56
CA ARG A 209 22.87 -1.67 15.41
C ARG A 209 21.38 -1.80 15.05
N ASP A 210 20.60 -0.78 15.36
CA ASP A 210 19.20 -0.69 14.93
C ASP A 210 19.08 -0.67 13.39
N LEU A 211 17.98 -1.23 12.86
CA LEU A 211 17.75 -1.32 11.42
C LEU A 211 17.75 0.07 10.75
N LEU A 212 17.20 1.10 11.40
CA LEU A 212 17.20 2.46 10.88
C LEU A 212 18.64 2.96 10.68
N ASP A 213 19.49 2.81 11.68
CA ASP A 213 20.87 3.29 11.64
C ASP A 213 21.73 2.49 10.67
N ILE A 214 21.45 1.20 10.47
CA ILE A 214 22.14 0.37 9.49
C ILE A 214 21.84 0.84 8.06
N HIS A 215 20.57 1.14 7.78
CA HIS A 215 20.12 1.46 6.42
C HIS A 215 20.16 2.95 6.10
N ARG A 216 20.40 3.82 7.09
CA ARG A 216 20.53 5.27 6.91
C ARG A 216 21.60 5.58 5.86
N GLY A 217 21.20 6.36 4.85
CA GLY A 217 22.09 6.81 3.78
C GLY A 217 22.42 5.75 2.72
N LEU A 218 21.88 4.53 2.81
CA LEU A 218 22.07 3.51 1.76
C LEU A 218 21.24 3.78 0.51
N GLY A 219 20.16 4.56 0.61
CA GLY A 219 19.26 4.81 -0.53
C GLY A 219 18.38 3.59 -0.88
N VAL A 220 18.04 2.75 0.11
CA VAL A 220 17.08 1.67 -0.08
C VAL A 220 15.69 2.28 -0.34
N THR A 221 15.00 1.78 -1.37
CA THR A 221 13.67 2.24 -1.78
C THR A 221 12.67 1.11 -1.59
N ASP A 222 11.36 1.39 -1.75
CA ASP A 222 10.33 0.34 -1.72
C ASP A 222 10.63 -0.77 -2.73
N TYR A 223 11.11 -0.39 -3.91
CA TYR A 223 11.50 -1.33 -4.94
C TYR A 223 12.58 -2.31 -4.46
N HIS A 224 13.63 -1.78 -3.84
CA HIS A 224 14.72 -2.62 -3.33
C HIS A 224 14.22 -3.57 -2.23
N PHE A 225 13.38 -3.08 -1.33
CA PHE A 225 12.78 -3.90 -0.28
C PHE A 225 11.88 -5.00 -0.86
N ASP A 226 11.00 -4.69 -1.81
CA ASP A 226 10.14 -5.68 -2.48
C ASP A 226 10.94 -6.73 -3.25
N CYS A 227 12.03 -6.32 -3.90
CA CYS A 227 12.94 -7.24 -4.56
C CYS A 227 13.52 -8.25 -3.57
N PHE A 228 13.92 -7.77 -2.37
CA PHE A 228 14.43 -8.62 -1.30
C PHE A 228 13.35 -9.54 -0.72
N ILE A 229 12.14 -9.04 -0.44
CA ILE A 229 10.99 -9.87 -0.01
C ILE A 229 10.69 -10.98 -1.04
N GLY A 230 10.73 -10.64 -2.32
CA GLY A 230 10.56 -11.62 -3.40
C GLY A 230 11.68 -12.66 -3.47
N ILE A 231 12.91 -12.33 -3.10
CA ILE A 231 14.02 -13.29 -2.96
C ILE A 231 13.78 -14.18 -1.73
N PHE A 232 13.38 -13.59 -0.61
CA PHE A 232 13.09 -14.30 0.63
C PHE A 232 12.00 -15.37 0.42
N GLY A 233 10.90 -15.02 -0.26
CA GLY A 233 9.84 -15.97 -0.59
C GLY A 233 10.33 -17.14 -1.46
N ARG A 234 11.17 -16.87 -2.46
CA ARG A 234 11.78 -17.95 -3.29
C ARG A 234 12.73 -18.83 -2.48
N ALA A 235 13.46 -18.25 -1.54
CA ALA A 235 14.37 -19.00 -0.68
C ALA A 235 13.61 -19.97 0.23
N LEU A 236 12.53 -19.49 0.85
CA LEU A 236 11.64 -20.32 1.67
C LEU A 236 11.00 -21.44 0.83
N GLN A 237 10.50 -21.12 -0.36
CA GLN A 237 9.95 -22.12 -1.27
C GLN A 237 10.99 -23.17 -1.67
N GLY A 238 12.20 -22.74 -2.03
CA GLY A 238 13.29 -23.65 -2.36
C GLY A 238 13.78 -24.50 -1.18
N ALA A 239 13.60 -24.02 0.05
CA ALA A 239 13.85 -24.77 1.28
C ALA A 239 12.72 -25.76 1.64
N GLY A 240 11.65 -25.84 0.83
CA GLY A 240 10.53 -26.76 1.05
C GLY A 240 9.56 -26.32 2.15
N ILE A 241 9.55 -25.02 2.50
CA ILE A 241 8.63 -24.47 3.48
C ILE A 241 7.21 -24.42 2.90
N GLU A 242 6.20 -24.81 3.69
CA GLU A 242 4.80 -24.79 3.28
C GLU A 242 4.30 -23.36 2.99
N ASP A 243 3.49 -23.18 1.93
CA ASP A 243 2.97 -21.88 1.47
C ASP A 243 2.38 -21.02 2.60
N GLY A 244 1.59 -21.61 3.51
CA GLY A 244 1.03 -20.89 4.65
C GLY A 244 2.09 -20.36 5.63
N THR A 245 3.21 -21.08 5.78
CA THR A 245 4.38 -20.63 6.56
C THR A 245 5.18 -19.57 5.81
N ILE A 246 5.32 -19.70 4.49
CA ILE A 246 5.97 -18.68 3.65
C ILE A 246 5.25 -17.36 3.79
N ASP A 247 3.94 -17.38 3.59
CA ASP A 247 3.06 -16.23 3.70
C ASP A 247 3.19 -15.51 5.05
N GLU A 248 3.21 -16.28 6.14
CA GLU A 248 3.38 -15.76 7.49
C GLU A 248 4.75 -15.08 7.68
N ALA A 249 5.81 -15.71 7.19
CA ALA A 249 7.17 -15.19 7.28
C ALA A 249 7.33 -13.89 6.47
N LEU A 250 6.78 -13.80 5.26
CA LEU A 250 6.83 -12.59 4.44
C LEU A 250 6.07 -11.42 5.10
N ILE A 251 4.96 -11.71 5.76
CA ILE A 251 4.17 -10.70 6.48
C ILE A 251 4.90 -10.20 7.72
N ALA A 252 5.59 -11.09 8.44
CA ALA A 252 6.41 -10.70 9.59
C ALA A 252 7.54 -9.73 9.21
N LEU A 253 7.96 -9.70 7.94
CA LEU A 253 8.97 -8.75 7.46
C LEU A 253 8.39 -7.37 7.12
N GLU A 254 7.12 -7.26 6.76
CA GLU A 254 6.53 -6.00 6.27
C GLU A 254 6.64 -4.83 7.27
N PRO A 255 6.44 -5.01 8.60
CA PRO A 255 6.66 -3.92 9.57
C PRO A 255 8.09 -3.37 9.58
N LEU A 256 9.09 -4.14 9.14
CA LEU A 256 10.49 -3.71 9.10
C LEU A 256 10.76 -2.71 7.97
N ARG A 257 9.88 -2.62 6.96
CA ARG A 257 10.01 -1.70 5.83
C ARG A 257 10.25 -0.28 6.29
N ARG A 258 9.51 0.19 7.29
CA ARG A 258 9.62 1.55 7.83
C ARG A 258 11.05 1.86 8.29
N SER A 259 11.62 0.99 9.13
CA SER A 259 12.98 1.16 9.64
C SER A 259 14.03 1.03 8.53
N VAL A 260 13.86 0.08 7.61
CA VAL A 260 14.82 -0.15 6.51
C VAL A 260 14.83 1.02 5.51
N LEU A 261 13.68 1.63 5.22
CA LEU A 261 13.59 2.76 4.29
C LEU A 261 13.91 4.11 4.95
N GLY A 262 14.20 4.12 6.23
CA GLY A 262 14.50 5.35 6.94
C GLY A 262 13.30 6.25 7.21
N ARG A 263 12.07 5.71 7.15
CA ARG A 263 10.85 6.48 7.38
C ARG A 263 10.62 6.65 8.88
N THR A 264 10.61 7.90 9.34
CA THR A 264 10.19 8.21 10.71
C THR A 264 8.70 8.57 10.74
N GLU A 265 8.08 8.50 11.92
CA GLU A 265 6.68 8.98 12.09
C GLU A 265 6.57 10.46 11.68
N GLU A 266 7.59 11.25 11.97
CA GLU A 266 7.65 12.67 11.59
C GLU A 266 7.65 12.86 10.07
N ASP A 267 8.36 12.02 9.31
CA ASP A 267 8.40 12.13 7.85
C ASP A 267 7.05 11.83 7.19
N GLU A 268 6.32 10.83 7.70
CA GLU A 268 5.00 10.46 7.17
C GLU A 268 3.94 11.51 7.51
N PHE A 269 3.89 11.97 8.77
CA PHE A 269 3.01 13.06 9.16
C PHE A 269 3.31 14.32 8.36
N ARG A 270 4.59 14.65 8.16
CA ARG A 270 4.98 15.82 7.37
C ARG A 270 4.64 15.69 5.89
N ALA A 271 4.79 14.50 5.29
CA ALA A 271 4.43 14.27 3.88
C ALA A 271 2.91 14.31 3.65
N LEU A 272 2.11 13.84 4.62
CA LEU A 272 0.65 13.98 4.59
C LEU A 272 0.22 15.43 4.84
N ALA A 273 0.83 16.07 5.84
CA ALA A 273 0.57 17.43 6.24
C ALA A 273 0.95 18.42 5.15
N PHE A 274 2.01 18.19 4.36
CA PHE A 274 2.50 19.16 3.40
C PHE A 274 2.64 18.57 2.00
N LYS A 275 1.94 19.16 1.02
CA LYS A 275 2.12 18.85 -0.40
C LYS A 275 2.40 20.13 -1.17
N GLN A 276 3.51 20.16 -1.92
CA GLN A 276 3.97 21.34 -2.65
C GLN A 276 4.11 22.60 -1.77
N GLY A 277 4.54 22.42 -0.52
CA GLY A 277 4.72 23.53 0.44
C GLY A 277 3.44 24.05 1.10
N GLN A 278 2.26 23.51 0.77
CA GLN A 278 0.99 23.87 1.40
C GLN A 278 0.57 22.83 2.43
N SER A 279 0.05 23.31 3.57
CA SER A 279 -0.49 22.43 4.61
C SER A 279 -1.76 21.71 4.12
N MET A 280 -2.11 20.58 4.72
CA MET A 280 -3.33 19.86 4.41
C MET A 280 -4.55 20.66 4.86
N ILE A 281 -4.44 21.43 5.96
CA ILE A 281 -5.47 22.39 6.37
C ILE A 281 -5.74 23.41 5.27
N ASP A 282 -4.70 24.04 4.71
CA ASP A 282 -4.86 25.02 3.63
C ASP A 282 -5.51 24.39 2.40
N ARG A 283 -5.06 23.19 2.05
CA ARG A 283 -5.60 22.41 0.90
C ARG A 283 -7.04 21.96 1.12
N MET A 284 -7.49 21.83 2.36
CA MET A 284 -8.88 21.54 2.73
C MET A 284 -9.77 22.80 2.74
N GLY A 285 -9.19 24.00 2.65
CA GLY A 285 -9.91 25.27 2.72
C GLY A 285 -9.89 25.93 4.10
N GLY A 286 -8.92 25.59 4.95
CA GLY A 286 -8.69 26.19 6.26
C GLY A 286 -9.40 25.48 7.41
N ASP A 287 -9.25 26.05 8.61
CA ASP A 287 -9.74 25.47 9.88
C ASP A 287 -11.24 25.16 9.87
N MET A 288 -12.07 26.03 9.27
CA MET A 288 -13.52 25.80 9.19
C MET A 288 -13.88 24.52 8.43
N SER A 289 -13.11 24.18 7.39
CA SER A 289 -13.31 22.93 6.65
C SER A 289 -12.90 21.72 7.48
N LEU A 290 -11.84 21.83 8.29
CA LEU A 290 -11.42 20.77 9.21
C LEU A 290 -12.45 20.57 10.32
N GLU A 291 -12.97 21.64 10.91
CA GLU A 291 -14.06 21.57 11.91
C GLU A 291 -15.29 20.87 11.33
N THR A 292 -15.72 21.28 10.13
CA THR A 292 -16.87 20.67 9.44
C THR A 292 -16.62 19.17 9.17
N PHE A 293 -15.40 18.81 8.79
CA PHE A 293 -15.02 17.41 8.58
C PHE A 293 -15.06 16.60 9.87
N VAL A 294 -14.53 17.14 10.98
CA VAL A 294 -14.57 16.49 12.30
C VAL A 294 -16.00 16.29 12.76
N ASP A 295 -16.87 17.28 12.56
CA ASP A 295 -18.29 17.17 12.87
C ASP A 295 -18.98 16.09 12.03
N PHE A 296 -18.69 16.02 10.74
CA PHE A 296 -19.24 14.98 9.86
C PHE A 296 -18.76 13.57 10.27
N LEU A 297 -17.47 13.39 10.55
CA LEU A 297 -16.93 12.13 11.06
C LEU A 297 -17.65 11.70 12.33
N TYR A 298 -17.87 12.65 13.23
CA TYR A 298 -18.53 12.40 14.49
C TYR A 298 -20.00 12.01 14.32
N GLN A 299 -20.77 12.75 13.50
CA GLN A 299 -22.16 12.41 13.20
C GLN A 299 -22.28 11.04 12.53
N SER A 300 -21.37 10.74 11.60
CA SER A 300 -21.32 9.44 10.94
C SER A 300 -21.05 8.32 11.94
N ALA A 301 -20.12 8.53 12.89
CA ALA A 301 -19.77 7.52 13.89
C ALA A 301 -20.88 7.30 14.93
N VAL A 302 -21.62 8.35 15.32
CA VAL A 302 -22.80 8.23 16.19
C VAL A 302 -23.95 7.50 15.49
N GLY A 303 -24.09 7.69 14.17
CA GLY A 303 -25.09 7.00 13.35
C GLY A 303 -24.75 5.54 13.00
N ASP A 304 -23.52 5.08 13.25
CA ASP A 304 -23.08 3.73 12.89
C ASP A 304 -23.34 2.75 14.04
N ASP A 305 -24.32 1.85 13.85
CA ASP A 305 -24.74 0.85 14.83
C ASP A 305 -23.61 -0.05 15.34
N ARG A 306 -22.51 -0.22 14.58
CA ARG A 306 -21.38 -1.08 14.95
C ARG A 306 -20.49 -0.45 16.02
N ILE A 307 -20.42 0.89 16.04
CA ILE A 307 -19.47 1.63 16.90
C ILE A 307 -20.13 2.64 17.82
N ARG A 308 -21.43 2.97 17.61
CA ARG A 308 -22.16 3.96 18.42
C ARG A 308 -22.11 3.67 19.92
N TYR A 309 -22.02 2.40 20.31
CA TYR A 309 -21.90 1.98 21.72
C TYR A 309 -20.68 2.59 22.41
N TYR A 310 -19.55 2.73 21.69
CA TYR A 310 -18.34 3.38 22.22
C TYR A 310 -18.49 4.90 22.39
N LEU A 311 -19.50 5.48 21.73
CA LEU A 311 -19.79 6.90 21.65
C LEU A 311 -21.04 7.30 22.46
N ASP A 312 -21.66 6.38 23.20
CA ASP A 312 -22.75 6.73 24.11
C ASP A 312 -22.20 7.29 25.43
N LYS A 313 -21.61 8.48 25.33
CA LYS A 313 -20.94 9.16 26.44
C LYS A 313 -21.38 10.60 26.50
N GLY A 314 -22.66 10.91 26.76
CA GLY A 314 -23.23 12.22 27.14
C GLY A 314 -22.72 13.51 26.43
N PRO A 315 -23.57 14.50 26.09
CA PRO A 315 -23.21 15.62 25.20
C PRO A 315 -21.88 16.35 25.52
N ALA A 316 -21.53 16.52 26.80
CA ALA A 316 -20.30 17.18 27.22
C ALA A 316 -19.02 16.39 26.88
N LYS A 317 -19.01 15.05 27.07
CA LYS A 317 -17.84 14.22 26.81
C LYS A 317 -17.66 13.96 25.32
N LEU A 318 -18.74 14.03 24.55
CA LEU A 318 -18.71 14.03 23.08
C LEU A 318 -18.04 15.29 22.52
N LYS A 319 -18.41 16.48 23.00
CA LYS A 319 -17.71 17.72 22.63
C LYS A 319 -16.22 17.67 22.98
N GLN A 320 -15.85 17.05 24.09
CA GLN A 320 -14.44 16.88 24.46
C GLN A 320 -13.71 15.94 23.49
N ILE A 321 -14.35 14.86 23.04
CA ILE A 321 -13.79 13.95 22.04
C ILE A 321 -13.62 14.68 20.70
N GLN A 322 -14.64 15.40 20.22
CA GLN A 322 -14.57 16.19 18.99
C GLN A 322 -13.40 17.20 19.05
N LYS A 323 -13.26 17.93 20.16
CA LYS A 323 -12.14 18.87 20.34
C LYS A 323 -10.79 18.18 20.29
N LYS A 324 -10.63 17.00 20.91
CA LYS A 324 -9.38 16.24 20.87
C LYS A 324 -9.07 15.71 19.48
N VAL A 325 -10.09 15.24 18.76
CA VAL A 325 -9.94 14.78 17.37
C VAL A 325 -9.56 15.96 16.46
N TYR A 326 -10.20 17.12 16.62
CA TYR A 326 -9.80 18.35 15.93
C TYR A 326 -8.35 18.71 16.21
N GLN A 327 -7.94 18.78 17.48
CA GLN A 327 -6.57 19.11 17.86
C GLN A 327 -5.54 18.13 17.27
N TYR A 328 -5.86 16.84 17.33
CA TYR A 328 -5.03 15.80 16.74
C TYR A 328 -4.89 15.96 15.23
N LEU A 329 -6.01 16.12 14.52
CA LEU A 329 -6.00 16.30 13.07
C LEU A 329 -5.38 17.63 12.65
N SER A 330 -5.60 18.71 13.41
CA SER A 330 -4.99 20.02 13.17
C SER A 330 -3.47 19.91 13.19
N GLY A 331 -2.91 19.35 14.26
CA GLY A 331 -1.46 19.12 14.33
C GLY A 331 -0.96 18.17 13.24
N ALA A 332 -1.70 17.08 12.97
CA ALA A 332 -1.35 16.13 11.93
C ALA A 332 -1.44 16.69 10.50
N PHE A 333 -2.25 17.73 10.26
CA PHE A 333 -2.49 18.33 8.95
C PHE A 333 -1.70 19.62 8.71
N GLY A 334 -0.75 19.93 9.60
CA GLY A 334 0.15 21.09 9.48
C GLY A 334 -0.43 22.39 10.02
N GLY A 335 -1.45 22.30 10.88
CA GLY A 335 -1.96 23.40 11.69
C GLY A 335 -1.09 23.71 12.91
N PRO A 336 -1.43 24.77 13.67
CA PRO A 336 -0.69 25.21 14.85
C PRO A 336 -0.69 24.20 16.00
#